data_AF-A0A5X6DW98-F1
#
_entry.id   AF-A0A5X6DW98-F1
#
_cell.length_a   1.000
_cell.length_b   1.000
_cell.length_c   1.000
_cell.angle_alpha   90.00
_cell.angle_beta   90.00
_cell.angle_gamma   90.00
#
_symmetry.space_group_name_H-M   'P 1'
#
loop_
_entity.id
_entity.type
_entity.pdbx_description
1 polymer ?
#
loop_
_entity_poly.entity_id
_entity_poly.type
_entity_poly.pdbx_seq_one_letter_code
_entity_poly.pdbx_strand_id
1 'polypeptide(L)'
;MVGFDHLLMWGDRDVTNSELEALYKSAINFVFAIGKFDSEYLKKGMQITDDDVNQLIEKMISHGAISDMDESGNYTPLKTYIHSEYLLQQEREDDAIKEETLKTKKANKNIGLVIFSLAVVVFLVTCFFAFREPMALPLVIPLVLLCFWWADKWKWNIGIPSTLSIIVCALSLSWVNSISPLWGERYESKMEYERLKSAVNEDEHAKIRKISIGQVAVKELLKDPSSAKFSGDYVGKSGAVCGYVNAKNSFGAYSGKDRYIYNGGAYIDDGGKDFSSLWRKLCR
;
A
#
# COMPACT_ATOMS: atom_id res chain seq x y z
N MET A 1 -44.52 45.38 29.07
CA MET A 1 -44.23 43.99 29.53
C MET A 1 -43.95 43.18 28.27
N VAL A 2 -42.77 42.71 27.90
CA VAL A 2 -41.39 42.61 28.43
C VAL A 2 -40.56 42.55 27.11
N GLY A 3 -39.62 43.45 26.80
CA GLY A 3 -38.29 43.54 27.38
C GLY A 3 -37.36 42.48 26.77
N PHE A 4 -36.84 42.70 25.55
CA PHE A 4 -35.78 41.87 24.96
C PHE A 4 -34.66 42.80 24.48
N ASP A 5 -33.94 43.35 25.46
CA ASP A 5 -32.68 44.05 25.27
C ASP A 5 -31.54 43.12 25.68
N HIS A 6 -30.45 43.22 24.91
CA HIS A 6 -29.08 42.99 25.34
C HIS A 6 -28.60 41.53 25.51
N LEU A 7 -28.19 40.90 24.40
CA LEU A 7 -27.18 39.84 24.43
C LEU A 7 -25.89 40.39 23.81
N LEU A 8 -25.05 40.98 24.67
CA LEU A 8 -23.69 41.36 24.31
C LEU A 8 -22.89 40.10 23.97
N MET A 9 -22.43 40.06 22.73
CA MET A 9 -21.08 39.66 22.32
C MET A 9 -20.12 39.48 23.49
N TRP A 10 -19.51 38.30 23.63
CA TRP A 10 -18.11 38.04 23.97
C TRP A 10 -17.77 36.66 23.39
N GLY A 11 -17.20 36.65 22.18
CA GLY A 11 -16.46 35.50 21.69
C GLY A 11 -14.99 35.76 21.97
N ASP A 12 -14.36 34.86 22.72
CA ASP A 12 -12.90 34.79 22.83
C ASP A 12 -12.33 34.79 21.41
N ARG A 13 -11.53 35.80 21.10
CA ARG A 13 -10.85 35.93 19.83
C ARG A 13 -9.44 35.42 20.07
N ASP A 14 -9.19 34.15 19.78
CA ASP A 14 -7.83 33.60 19.80
C ASP A 14 -6.95 34.45 18.88
N VAL A 15 -5.97 35.15 19.45
CA VAL A 15 -5.00 35.94 18.69
C VAL A 15 -4.20 35.02 17.79
N THR A 16 -4.09 35.36 16.51
CA THR A 16 -3.30 34.53 15.59
C THR A 16 -1.82 34.57 16.00
N ASN A 17 -1.08 33.48 15.81
CA ASN A 17 0.34 33.41 16.20
C ASN A 17 1.15 34.58 15.63
N SER A 18 0.82 35.05 14.42
CA SER A 18 1.44 36.23 13.80
C SER A 18 1.16 37.55 14.52
N GLU A 19 -0.05 37.75 15.06
CA GLU A 19 -0.43 38.95 15.81
C GLU A 19 0.20 38.94 17.20
N LEU A 20 0.26 37.76 17.84
CA LEU A 20 0.90 37.57 19.13
C LEU A 20 2.41 37.85 19.06
N GLU A 21 3.09 37.48 17.96
CA GLU A 21 4.50 37.81 17.75
C GLU A 21 4.74 39.33 17.58
N ALA A 22 3.84 40.03 16.88
CA ALA A 22 3.93 41.47 16.73
C ALA A 22 3.73 42.19 18.08
N LEU A 23 2.79 41.71 18.89
CA LEU A 23 2.56 42.20 20.25
C LEU A 23 3.77 41.92 21.15
N TYR A 24 4.36 40.73 21.06
CA TYR A 24 5.55 40.33 21.82
C TYR A 24 6.73 41.28 21.60
N LYS A 25 7.04 41.60 20.34
CA LYS A 25 8.13 42.52 20.01
C LYS A 25 7.92 43.92 20.58
N SER A 26 6.69 44.43 20.51
CA SER A 26 6.34 45.75 21.04
C SER A 26 6.38 45.75 22.58
N ALA A 27 5.90 44.69 23.21
CA ALA A 27 5.88 44.52 24.66
C ALA A 27 7.28 44.42 25.27
N ILE A 28 8.20 43.67 24.65
CA ILE A 28 9.59 43.58 25.10
C ILE A 28 10.24 44.97 25.14
N ASN A 29 10.10 45.78 24.09
CA ASN A 29 10.65 47.14 24.08
C ASN A 29 10.05 48.02 25.18
N PHE A 30 8.74 47.91 25.42
CA PHE A 30 8.02 48.67 26.43
C PHE A 30 8.48 48.30 27.86
N VAL A 31 8.54 46.99 28.15
CA VAL A 31 8.90 46.45 29.46
C VAL A 31 10.36 46.76 29.83
N PHE A 32 11.28 46.62 28.87
CA PHE A 32 12.70 46.94 29.11
C PHE A 32 12.95 48.45 29.29
N ALA A 33 12.07 49.32 28.77
CA ALA A 33 12.16 50.77 28.99
C ALA A 33 11.65 51.18 30.39
N ILE A 34 10.64 50.48 30.92
CA ILE A 34 10.00 50.82 32.20
C ILE A 34 10.72 50.17 33.39
N GLY A 35 11.26 48.95 33.21
CA GLY A 35 11.87 48.20 34.31
C GLY A 35 10.83 47.35 35.04
N LYS A 36 10.67 47.55 36.35
CA LYS A 36 9.71 46.78 37.18
C LYS A 36 8.27 47.21 36.88
N PHE A 37 7.37 46.25 36.63
CA PHE A 37 5.99 46.53 36.18
C PHE A 37 4.99 45.47 36.69
N ASP A 38 3.70 45.78 36.70
CA ASP A 38 2.60 44.82 36.94
C ASP A 38 1.80 44.53 35.64
N SER A 39 0.95 43.50 35.68
CA SER A 39 0.13 43.11 34.53
C SER A 39 -0.89 44.18 34.11
N GLU A 40 -1.35 45.03 35.04
CA GLU A 40 -2.32 46.08 34.77
C GLU A 40 -1.70 47.27 34.04
N TYR A 41 -0.45 47.62 34.35
CA TYR A 41 0.35 48.62 33.64
C TYR A 41 0.68 48.15 32.23
N LEU A 42 1.04 46.87 32.05
CA LEU A 42 1.30 46.33 30.72
C LEU A 42 0.02 46.36 29.87
N LYS A 43 -1.11 45.93 30.44
CA LYS A 43 -2.43 46.00 29.79
C LYS A 43 -2.77 47.40 29.32
N LYS A 44 -2.66 48.40 30.22
CA LYS A 44 -2.99 49.80 29.91
C LYS A 44 -2.01 50.42 28.91
N GLY A 45 -0.72 50.10 29.04
CA GLY A 45 0.34 50.63 28.16
C GLY A 45 0.23 50.14 26.73
N MET A 46 -0.20 48.89 26.55
CA MET A 46 -0.29 48.23 25.25
C MET A 46 -1.71 48.24 24.67
N GLN A 47 -2.73 48.64 25.44
CA GLN A 47 -4.15 48.66 25.05
C GLN A 47 -4.67 47.29 24.55
N ILE A 48 -4.29 46.23 25.24
CA ILE A 48 -4.61 44.83 24.91
C ILE A 48 -5.61 44.21 25.89
N THR A 49 -6.19 43.07 25.53
CA THR A 49 -7.17 42.37 26.39
C THR A 49 -6.49 41.60 27.53
N ASP A 50 -7.25 41.21 28.55
CA ASP A 50 -6.70 40.45 29.69
C ASP A 50 -6.12 39.09 29.27
N ASP A 51 -6.72 38.45 28.26
CA ASP A 51 -6.25 37.17 27.75
C ASP A 51 -4.90 37.32 27.02
N ASP A 52 -4.79 38.32 26.14
CA ASP A 52 -3.55 38.62 25.40
C ASP A 52 -2.38 38.93 26.34
N VAL A 53 -2.64 39.65 27.44
CA VAL A 53 -1.63 39.99 28.46
C VAL A 53 -1.08 38.73 29.12
N ASN A 54 -1.96 37.80 29.49
CA ASN A 54 -1.56 36.56 30.14
C ASN A 54 -0.73 35.68 29.20
N GLN A 55 -1.19 35.48 27.95
CA GLN A 55 -0.44 34.73 26.94
C GLN A 55 0.93 35.36 26.66
N LEU A 56 0.99 36.69 26.61
CA LEU A 56 2.21 37.45 26.39
C LEU A 56 3.19 37.34 27.56
N ILE A 57 2.71 37.45 28.81
CA ILE A 57 3.53 37.28 30.02
C ILE A 57 4.09 35.86 30.09
N GLU A 58 3.27 34.84 29.86
CA GLU A 58 3.70 33.45 29.84
C GLU A 58 4.81 33.23 28.80
N LYS A 59 4.65 33.81 27.61
CA LYS A 59 5.66 33.77 26.55
C LYS A 59 6.95 34.52 26.91
N MET A 60 6.85 35.65 27.62
CA MET A 60 8.02 36.40 28.08
C MET A 60 8.77 35.65 29.19
N ILE A 61 8.07 34.96 30.09
CA ILE A 61 8.67 34.11 31.12
C ILE A 61 9.34 32.89 30.47
N SER A 62 8.67 32.20 29.54
CA SER A 62 9.22 31.00 28.90
C SER A 62 10.47 31.28 28.07
N HIS A 63 10.57 32.46 27.45
CA HIS A 63 11.76 32.92 26.74
C HIS A 63 12.83 33.54 27.67
N GLY A 64 12.58 33.61 28.98
CA GLY A 64 13.50 34.16 29.97
C GLY A 64 13.69 35.69 29.86
N ALA A 65 12.73 36.41 29.28
CA ALA A 65 12.77 37.86 29.15
C ALA A 65 12.44 38.58 30.47
N ILE A 66 11.53 38.01 31.26
CA ILE A 66 11.09 38.53 32.56
C ILE A 66 11.12 37.43 33.62
N SER A 67 11.25 37.81 34.89
CA SER A 67 11.14 36.91 36.04
C SER A 67 9.72 36.41 36.26
N ASP A 68 9.57 35.37 37.08
CA ASP A 68 8.30 35.07 37.72
C ASP A 68 7.80 36.26 38.57
N MET A 69 6.49 36.27 38.83
CA MET A 69 5.85 37.31 39.64
C MET A 69 6.40 37.28 41.07
N ASP A 70 6.80 38.46 41.57
CA ASP A 70 7.25 38.60 42.95
C ASP A 70 6.06 38.58 43.95
N GLU A 71 6.38 38.46 45.25
CA GLU A 71 5.37 38.49 46.33
C GLU A 71 4.56 39.80 46.38
N SER A 72 5.01 40.85 45.68
CA SER A 72 4.35 42.15 45.58
C SER A 72 3.52 42.30 44.30
N GLY A 73 3.40 41.26 43.47
CA GLY A 73 2.60 41.26 42.25
C GLY A 73 3.29 41.87 41.02
N ASN A 74 4.61 42.03 41.03
CA ASN A 74 5.35 42.68 39.94
C ASN A 74 6.31 41.71 39.22
N TYR A 75 6.60 42.04 37.97
CA TYR A 75 7.57 41.35 37.11
C TYR A 75 8.82 42.21 36.91
N THR A 76 9.96 41.56 36.73
CA THR A 76 11.24 42.24 36.48
C THR A 76 11.93 41.73 35.22
N PRO A 77 12.41 42.62 34.32
CA PRO A 77 13.17 42.21 33.14
C PRO A 77 14.52 41.58 33.52
N LEU A 78 14.83 40.44 32.92
CA LEU A 78 16.07 39.72 33.16
C LEU A 78 17.18 40.28 32.25
N LYS A 79 18.30 40.71 32.86
CA LYS A 79 19.46 41.22 32.12
C LYS A 79 20.16 40.17 31.26
N THR A 80 19.87 38.89 31.50
CA THR A 80 20.38 37.76 30.73
C THR A 80 19.66 37.58 29.40
N TYR A 81 18.51 38.23 29.20
CA TYR A 81 17.77 38.18 27.94
C TYR A 81 18.42 39.06 26.89
N ILE A 82 18.70 38.46 25.73
CA ILE A 82 19.28 39.15 24.58
C ILE A 82 18.26 39.11 23.45
N HIS A 83 17.53 40.21 23.26
CA HIS A 83 16.47 40.28 22.24
C HIS A 83 16.98 39.98 20.81
N SER A 84 18.23 40.30 20.50
CA SER A 84 18.81 39.98 19.19
C SER A 84 18.98 38.48 18.95
N GLU A 85 19.25 37.67 19.98
CA GLU A 85 19.34 36.21 19.85
C GLU A 85 17.98 35.60 19.52
N TYR A 86 16.93 36.11 20.16
CA TYR A 86 15.55 35.73 19.88
C TYR A 86 15.15 36.05 18.42
N LEU A 87 15.45 37.27 17.94
CA LEU A 87 15.17 37.66 16.56
C LEU A 87 15.94 36.79 15.54
N LEU A 88 17.20 36.46 15.84
CA LEU A 88 18.00 35.55 15.01
C LEU A 88 17.43 34.13 14.98
N GLN A 89 16.85 33.65 16.08
CA GLN A 89 16.20 32.36 16.10
C GLN A 89 14.96 32.34 15.19
N GLN A 90 14.13 33.38 15.26
CA GLN A 90 12.95 33.51 14.40
C GLN A 90 13.31 33.57 12.91
N GLU A 91 14.33 34.36 12.54
CA GLU A 91 14.80 34.45 11.16
C GLU A 91 15.30 33.09 10.63
N ARG A 92 16.00 32.31 11.48
CA ARG A 92 16.43 30.95 11.12
C ARG A 92 15.26 29.99 10.94
N GLU A 93 14.23 30.08 11.77
CA GLU A 93 13.02 29.26 11.65
C GLU A 93 12.25 29.60 10.36
N ASP A 94 12.09 30.88 10.06
CA ASP A 94 11.47 31.35 8.81
C ASP A 94 12.26 30.89 7.57
N ASP A 95 13.60 30.99 7.62
CA ASP A 95 14.47 30.50 6.55
C ASP A 95 14.40 28.98 6.39
N ALA A 96 14.33 28.23 7.49
CA ALA A 96 14.16 26.78 7.46
C ALA A 96 12.82 26.39 6.83
N ILE A 97 11.71 27.02 7.23
CA ILE A 97 10.37 26.82 6.66
C ILE A 97 10.39 27.14 5.16
N LYS A 98 11.03 28.25 4.77
CA LYS A 98 11.17 28.64 3.37
C LYS A 98 11.98 27.62 2.57
N GLU A 99 13.05 27.08 3.14
CA GLU A 99 13.87 26.05 2.51
C GLU A 99 13.07 24.75 2.32
N GLU A 100 12.32 24.32 3.35
CA GLU A 100 11.46 23.13 3.29
C GLU A 100 10.33 23.28 2.26
N THR A 101 9.67 24.44 2.23
CA THR A 101 8.62 24.69 1.23
C THR A 101 9.19 24.73 -0.18
N LEU A 102 10.39 25.27 -0.39
CA LEU A 102 11.07 25.28 -1.69
C LEU A 102 11.48 23.86 -2.12
N LYS A 103 12.03 23.05 -1.18
CA LYS A 103 12.36 21.64 -1.41
C LYS A 103 11.11 20.85 -1.82
N THR A 104 10.00 21.05 -1.12
CA THR A 104 8.71 20.38 -1.41
C THR A 104 8.16 20.80 -2.78
N LYS A 105 8.18 22.10 -3.11
CA LYS A 105 7.78 22.60 -4.44
C LYS A 105 8.66 22.01 -5.55
N LYS A 106 9.98 21.94 -5.33
CA LYS A 106 10.94 21.37 -6.28
C LYS A 106 10.71 19.87 -6.47
N ALA A 107 10.48 19.13 -5.39
CA ALA A 107 10.14 17.70 -5.44
C ALA A 107 8.84 17.45 -6.22
N ASN A 108 7.77 18.17 -5.90
CA ASN A 108 6.49 18.07 -6.62
C ASN A 108 6.62 18.43 -8.10
N LYS A 109 7.46 19.41 -8.44
CA LYS A 109 7.77 19.76 -9.84
C LYS A 109 8.48 18.61 -10.57
N ASN A 110 9.49 18.00 -9.94
CA ASN A 110 10.22 16.88 -10.51
C ASN A 110 9.33 15.66 -10.73
N ILE A 111 8.47 15.33 -9.75
CA ILE A 111 7.49 14.24 -9.87
C ILE A 111 6.53 14.51 -11.03
N GLY A 112 6.00 15.74 -11.13
CA GLY A 112 5.14 16.13 -12.25
C GLY A 112 5.80 15.96 -13.62
N LEU A 113 7.10 16.26 -13.72
CA LEU A 113 7.87 16.10 -14.95
C LEU A 113 8.09 14.63 -15.33
N VAL A 114 8.34 13.75 -14.35
CA VAL A 114 8.45 12.29 -14.57
C VAL A 114 7.11 11.73 -15.05
N ILE A 115 6.00 12.07 -14.38
CA ILE A 115 4.66 11.62 -14.77
C ILE A 115 4.32 12.10 -16.18
N PHE A 116 4.65 13.34 -16.53
CA PHE A 116 4.47 13.86 -17.89
C PHE A 116 5.26 13.07 -18.92
N SER A 117 6.54 12.76 -18.65
CA SER A 117 7.36 11.94 -19.56
C SER A 117 6.78 10.53 -19.77
N LEU A 118 6.25 9.91 -18.70
CA LEU A 118 5.58 8.62 -18.78
C LEU A 118 4.28 8.71 -19.60
N ALA A 119 3.49 9.77 -19.41
CA ALA A 119 2.26 9.99 -20.16
C ALA A 119 2.51 10.10 -21.67
N VAL A 120 3.60 10.78 -22.08
CA VAL A 120 4.01 10.85 -23.49
C VAL A 120 4.34 9.46 -24.03
N VAL A 121 5.12 8.65 -23.30
CA VAL A 121 5.45 7.28 -23.73
C VAL A 121 4.19 6.43 -23.88
N VAL A 122 3.28 6.47 -22.88
CA VAL A 122 2.01 5.74 -22.92
C VAL A 122 1.17 6.18 -24.12
N PHE A 123 1.06 7.49 -24.37
CA PHE A 123 0.34 8.03 -25.51
C PHE A 123 0.91 7.54 -26.85
N LEU A 124 2.23 7.54 -27.01
CA LEU A 124 2.88 7.02 -28.23
C LEU A 124 2.60 5.53 -28.45
N VAL A 125 2.65 4.72 -27.38
CA VAL A 125 2.30 3.30 -27.43
C VAL A 125 0.83 3.12 -27.81
N THR A 126 -0.08 3.91 -27.22
CA THR A 126 -1.50 3.89 -27.57
C THR A 126 -1.72 4.28 -29.03
N CYS A 127 -1.06 5.32 -29.54
CA CYS A 127 -1.13 5.70 -30.94
C CYS A 127 -0.60 4.60 -31.87
N PHE A 128 0.48 3.91 -31.49
CA PHE A 128 1.04 2.80 -32.26
C PHE A 128 0.03 1.65 -32.42
N PHE A 129 -0.64 1.26 -31.33
CA PHE A 129 -1.69 0.23 -31.39
C PHE A 129 -2.96 0.72 -32.08
N ALA A 130 -3.36 1.98 -31.86
CA ALA A 130 -4.50 2.58 -32.54
C ALA A 130 -4.28 2.75 -34.04
N PHE A 131 -3.05 2.78 -34.55
CA PHE A 131 -2.78 2.78 -35.99
C PHE A 131 -3.30 1.51 -36.68
N ARG A 132 -3.40 0.39 -35.94
CA ARG A 132 -3.97 -0.86 -36.44
C ARG A 132 -5.49 -0.78 -36.66
N GLU A 133 -6.17 0.09 -35.91
CA GLU A 133 -7.61 0.33 -35.98
C GLU A 133 -7.87 1.83 -36.19
N PRO A 134 -7.96 2.32 -37.45
CA PRO A 134 -8.00 3.75 -37.76
C PRO A 134 -9.19 4.50 -37.13
N MET A 135 -10.20 3.78 -36.65
CA MET A 135 -11.36 4.34 -35.95
C MET A 135 -11.03 4.82 -34.51
N ALA A 136 -9.99 4.28 -33.87
CA ALA A 136 -9.64 4.61 -32.47
C ALA A 136 -8.85 5.93 -32.35
N LEU A 137 -8.01 6.22 -33.34
CA LEU A 137 -7.11 7.37 -33.37
C LEU A 137 -7.83 8.74 -33.31
N PRO A 138 -8.92 9.00 -34.07
CA PRO A 138 -9.67 10.25 -33.98
C PRO A 138 -10.46 10.41 -32.66
N LEU A 139 -10.56 9.38 -31.81
CA LEU A 139 -11.16 9.46 -30.48
C LEU A 139 -10.13 9.80 -29.39
N VAL A 140 -8.96 9.15 -29.43
CA VAL A 140 -7.93 9.28 -28.38
C VAL A 140 -7.31 10.68 -28.37
N ILE A 141 -6.94 11.22 -29.53
CA ILE A 141 -6.26 12.52 -29.65
C ILE A 141 -7.09 13.67 -29.05
N PRO A 142 -8.38 13.88 -29.45
CA PRO A 142 -9.16 14.98 -28.90
C PRO A 142 -9.48 14.79 -27.40
N LEU A 143 -9.68 13.56 -26.92
CA LEU A 143 -9.90 13.31 -25.49
C LEU A 143 -8.67 13.68 -24.65
N VAL A 144 -7.47 13.33 -25.11
CA VAL A 144 -6.23 13.72 -24.43
C VAL A 144 -6.05 15.24 -24.45
N LEU A 145 -6.27 15.90 -25.59
CA LEU A 145 -6.21 17.36 -25.69
C LEU A 145 -7.23 18.06 -24.79
N LEU A 146 -8.43 17.51 -24.64
CA LEU A 146 -9.46 18.01 -23.71
C LEU A 146 -8.99 17.96 -22.25
N CYS A 147 -8.28 16.91 -21.84
CA CYS A 147 -7.71 16.83 -20.48
C CYS A 147 -6.74 17.97 -20.19
N PHE A 148 -5.87 18.31 -21.16
CA PHE A 148 -4.93 19.42 -21.02
C PHE A 148 -5.62 20.79 -21.08
N TRP A 149 -6.62 20.96 -21.95
CA TRP A 149 -7.41 22.19 -22.04
C TRP A 149 -8.20 22.47 -20.74
N TRP A 150 -8.78 21.44 -20.12
CA TRP A 150 -9.47 21.57 -18.84
C TRP A 150 -8.52 21.92 -17.69
N ALA A 151 -7.32 21.34 -17.67
CA ALA A 151 -6.34 21.60 -16.61
C ALA A 151 -5.83 23.04 -16.60
N ASP A 152 -5.68 23.67 -17.78
CA ASP A 152 -5.28 25.07 -17.89
C ASP A 152 -6.35 26.00 -17.28
N LYS A 153 -7.64 25.72 -17.57
CA LYS A 153 -8.77 26.48 -17.01
C LYS A 153 -8.80 26.47 -15.48
N TRP A 154 -8.39 25.36 -14.86
CA TRP A 154 -8.45 25.17 -13.40
C TRP A 154 -7.09 25.39 -12.71
N LYS A 155 -6.07 25.85 -13.44
CA LYS A 155 -4.69 26.10 -12.94
C LYS A 155 -4.12 24.89 -12.20
N TRP A 156 -4.40 23.69 -12.69
CA TRP A 156 -3.90 22.47 -12.08
C TRP A 156 -2.41 22.29 -12.33
N ASN A 157 -1.73 21.65 -11.38
CA ASN A 157 -0.34 21.26 -11.57
C ASN A 157 -0.24 20.23 -12.71
N ILE A 158 0.84 20.27 -13.49
CA ILE A 158 1.02 19.50 -14.73
C ILE A 158 0.90 17.98 -14.56
N GLY A 159 1.09 17.46 -13.34
CA GLY A 159 0.91 16.05 -13.02
C GLY A 159 -0.55 15.57 -13.16
N ILE A 160 -1.53 16.41 -12.83
CA ILE A 160 -2.96 16.04 -12.83
C ILE A 160 -3.51 15.78 -14.25
N PRO A 161 -3.30 16.63 -15.27
CA PRO A 161 -3.72 16.30 -16.63
C PRO A 161 -2.98 15.07 -17.18
N SER A 162 -1.72 14.88 -16.79
CA SER A 162 -0.89 13.76 -17.24
C SER A 162 -1.42 12.41 -16.72
N THR A 163 -1.89 12.35 -15.47
CA THR A 163 -2.52 11.13 -14.95
C THR A 163 -3.86 10.85 -15.62
N LEU A 164 -4.68 11.87 -15.86
CA LEU A 164 -5.94 11.74 -16.59
C LEU A 164 -5.70 11.23 -18.02
N SER A 165 -4.69 11.74 -18.71
CA SER A 165 -4.35 11.26 -20.06
C SER A 165 -3.91 9.79 -20.07
N ILE A 166 -3.18 9.33 -19.04
CA ILE A 166 -2.79 7.91 -18.92
C ILE A 166 -4.05 7.03 -18.74
N ILE A 167 -5.00 7.47 -17.91
CA ILE A 167 -6.27 6.74 -17.71
C ILE A 167 -7.06 6.64 -19.03
N VAL A 168 -7.18 7.75 -19.76
CA VAL A 168 -7.82 7.77 -21.09
C VAL A 168 -7.12 6.80 -22.05
N CYS A 169 -5.78 6.80 -22.07
CA CYS A 169 -5.00 5.88 -22.90
C CYS A 169 -5.24 4.41 -22.51
N ALA A 170 -5.28 4.08 -21.21
CA ALA A 170 -5.54 2.73 -20.71
C ALA A 170 -6.95 2.24 -21.07
N LEU A 171 -7.97 3.09 -20.91
CA LEU A 171 -9.35 2.77 -21.29
C LEU A 171 -9.47 2.55 -22.80
N SER A 172 -8.81 3.38 -23.60
CA SER A 172 -8.80 3.22 -25.06
C SER A 172 -8.11 1.93 -25.51
N LEU A 173 -7.01 1.55 -24.87
CA LEU A 173 -6.33 0.28 -25.13
C LEU A 173 -7.17 -0.92 -24.71
N SER A 174 -7.88 -0.84 -23.58
CA SER A 174 -8.80 -1.91 -23.17
C SER A 174 -9.94 -2.09 -24.17
N TRP A 175 -10.44 -0.99 -24.73
CA TRP A 175 -11.46 -1.02 -25.77
C TRP A 175 -10.93 -1.60 -27.09
N VAL A 176 -9.74 -1.16 -27.54
CA VAL A 176 -9.08 -1.71 -28.74
C VAL A 176 -8.80 -3.20 -28.57
N ASN A 177 -8.28 -3.62 -27.41
CA ASN A 177 -8.00 -5.03 -27.12
C ASN A 177 -9.26 -5.92 -27.12
N SER A 178 -10.44 -5.33 -26.87
CA SER A 178 -11.73 -6.05 -26.96
C SER A 178 -12.20 -6.25 -28.40
N ILE A 179 -11.77 -5.41 -29.34
CA ILE A 179 -12.17 -5.48 -30.75
C ILE A 179 -11.12 -6.27 -31.55
N SER A 180 -9.85 -5.92 -31.38
CA SER A 180 -8.72 -6.63 -31.96
C SER A 180 -7.70 -6.99 -30.87
N PRO A 181 -7.60 -8.27 -30.47
CA PRO A 181 -6.70 -8.69 -29.42
C PRO A 181 -5.26 -8.34 -29.79
N LEU A 182 -4.59 -7.61 -28.88
CA LEU A 182 -3.29 -6.97 -29.15
C LEU A 182 -2.20 -8.00 -29.53
N TRP A 183 -2.30 -9.21 -28.97
CA TRP A 183 -1.31 -10.28 -29.12
C TRP A 183 -1.65 -11.28 -30.26
N GLY A 184 -2.80 -11.11 -30.93
CA GLY A 184 -3.27 -11.92 -32.05
C GLY A 184 -3.75 -13.34 -31.68
N GLU A 185 -4.50 -13.97 -32.59
CA GLU A 185 -5.15 -15.29 -32.38
C GLU A 185 -4.15 -16.43 -32.09
N ARG A 186 -2.91 -16.33 -32.59
CA ARG A 186 -1.87 -17.33 -32.32
C ARG A 186 -1.39 -17.32 -30.87
N TYR A 187 -1.47 -16.18 -30.18
CA TYR A 187 -1.06 -16.09 -28.78
C TYR A 187 -2.09 -16.76 -27.86
N GLU A 188 -3.38 -16.58 -28.15
CA GLU A 188 -4.46 -17.20 -27.37
C GLU A 188 -4.42 -18.72 -27.46
N SER A 189 -4.29 -19.27 -28.67
CA SER A 189 -4.17 -20.72 -28.86
C SER A 189 -2.94 -21.32 -28.18
N LYS A 190 -1.81 -20.59 -28.14
CA LYS A 190 -0.63 -21.01 -27.39
C LYS A 190 -0.89 -21.03 -25.89
N MET A 191 -1.54 -19.99 -25.34
CA MET A 191 -1.90 -19.97 -23.94
C MET A 191 -2.88 -21.09 -23.57
N GLU A 192 -3.87 -21.36 -24.41
CA GLU A 192 -4.80 -22.48 -24.19
C GLU A 192 -4.07 -23.82 -24.21
N TYR A 193 -3.19 -24.05 -25.18
CA TYR A 193 -2.35 -25.24 -25.23
C TYR A 193 -1.50 -25.39 -23.96
N GLU A 194 -0.89 -24.30 -23.50
CA GLU A 194 -0.09 -24.32 -22.27
C GLU A 194 -0.93 -24.62 -21.03
N ARG A 195 -2.14 -24.05 -20.91
CA ARG A 195 -3.09 -24.35 -19.83
C ARG A 195 -3.54 -25.81 -19.85
N LEU A 196 -3.89 -26.33 -21.03
CA LEU A 196 -4.27 -27.73 -21.21
C LEU A 196 -3.11 -28.66 -20.84
N LYS A 197 -1.89 -28.33 -21.29
CA LYS A 197 -0.68 -29.08 -20.96
C LYS A 197 -0.39 -29.05 -19.45
N SER A 198 -0.55 -27.89 -18.78
CA SER A 198 -0.36 -27.80 -17.33
C SER A 198 -1.41 -28.60 -16.57
N ALA A 199 -2.68 -28.58 -17.01
CA ALA A 199 -3.75 -29.37 -16.39
C ALA A 199 -3.52 -30.88 -16.57
N VAL A 200 -3.10 -31.32 -17.77
CA VAL A 200 -2.74 -32.72 -18.03
C VAL A 200 -1.57 -33.16 -17.15
N ASN A 201 -0.52 -32.33 -17.05
CA ASN A 201 0.61 -32.62 -16.18
C ASN A 201 0.14 -32.72 -14.72
N GLU A 202 -0.72 -31.82 -14.24
CA GLU A 202 -1.26 -31.84 -12.88
C GLU A 202 -2.00 -33.15 -12.57
N ASP A 203 -2.86 -33.61 -13.48
CA ASP A 203 -3.57 -34.89 -13.39
C ASP A 203 -2.61 -36.08 -13.36
N GLU A 204 -1.58 -36.06 -14.21
CA GLU A 204 -0.55 -37.09 -14.26
C GLU A 204 0.26 -37.11 -12.95
N HIS A 205 0.71 -35.96 -12.47
CA HIS A 205 1.39 -35.82 -11.18
C HIS A 205 0.50 -36.27 -10.02
N ALA A 206 -0.81 -35.99 -10.05
CA ALA A 206 -1.75 -36.45 -9.03
C ALA A 206 -1.88 -37.98 -9.03
N LYS A 207 -1.92 -38.62 -10.20
CA LYS A 207 -1.92 -40.09 -10.33
C LYS A 207 -0.61 -40.69 -9.80
N ILE A 208 0.53 -40.15 -10.21
CA ILE A 208 1.86 -40.60 -9.75
C ILE A 208 2.00 -40.46 -8.24
N ARG A 209 1.55 -39.33 -7.65
CA ARG A 209 1.55 -39.14 -6.20
C ARG A 209 0.69 -40.18 -5.49
N LYS A 210 -0.52 -40.43 -5.95
CA LYS A 210 -1.40 -41.47 -5.38
C LYS A 210 -0.75 -42.85 -5.45
N ILE A 211 -0.19 -43.22 -6.60
CA ILE A 211 0.51 -44.50 -6.77
C ILE A 211 1.69 -44.59 -5.80
N SER A 212 2.51 -43.55 -5.70
CA SER A 212 3.66 -43.50 -4.78
C SER A 212 3.24 -43.69 -3.32
N ILE A 213 2.16 -43.02 -2.88
CA ILE A 213 1.62 -43.17 -1.52
C ILE A 213 1.15 -44.61 -1.30
N GLY A 214 0.42 -45.18 -2.27
CA GLY A 214 -0.02 -46.57 -2.20
C GLY A 214 1.14 -47.56 -2.11
N GLN A 215 2.20 -47.38 -2.91
CA GLN A 215 3.40 -48.21 -2.85
C GLN A 215 4.10 -48.12 -1.48
N VAL A 216 4.19 -46.92 -0.89
CA VAL A 216 4.77 -46.75 0.46
C VAL A 216 3.94 -47.49 1.50
N ALA A 217 2.62 -47.35 1.49
CA ALA A 217 1.74 -48.06 2.42
C ALA A 217 1.83 -49.59 2.25
N VAL A 218 1.97 -50.09 1.02
CA VAL A 218 2.13 -51.53 0.74
C VAL A 218 3.49 -52.02 1.24
N LYS A 219 4.56 -51.22 1.12
CA LYS A 219 5.89 -51.58 1.63
C LYS A 219 5.87 -51.88 3.12
N GLU A 220 5.07 -51.17 3.91
CA GLU A 220 4.94 -51.36 5.36
C GLU A 220 4.36 -52.74 5.73
N LEU A 221 3.64 -53.39 4.82
CA LEU A 221 3.06 -54.73 5.03
C LEU A 221 4.03 -55.87 4.68
N LEU A 222 5.14 -55.57 4.00
CA LEU A 222 6.07 -56.59 3.50
C LEU A 222 7.08 -57.00 4.56
N LYS A 223 7.57 -58.24 4.49
CA LYS A 223 8.63 -58.74 5.38
C LYS A 223 9.99 -58.06 5.12
N ASP A 224 10.28 -57.75 3.86
CA ASP A 224 11.45 -56.96 3.45
C ASP A 224 10.99 -55.80 2.54
N PRO A 225 10.66 -54.63 3.13
CA PRO A 225 10.20 -53.44 2.41
C PRO A 225 11.21 -52.91 1.39
N SER A 226 12.51 -53.12 1.63
CA SER A 226 13.59 -52.61 0.78
C SER A 226 13.71 -53.39 -0.54
N SER A 227 13.31 -54.66 -0.53
CA SER A 227 13.35 -55.54 -1.70
C SER A 227 12.15 -55.41 -2.66
N ALA A 228 11.16 -54.60 -2.29
CA ALA A 228 9.87 -54.49 -2.96
C ALA A 228 9.99 -53.99 -4.41
N LYS A 229 9.47 -54.77 -5.35
CA LYS A 229 9.39 -54.43 -6.77
C LYS A 229 7.94 -54.31 -7.19
N PHE A 230 7.53 -53.08 -7.52
CA PHE A 230 6.18 -52.77 -8.00
C PHE A 230 6.12 -52.85 -9.52
N SER A 231 4.97 -53.25 -10.06
CA SER A 231 4.73 -53.27 -11.50
C SER A 231 3.25 -53.21 -11.84
N GLY A 232 2.91 -52.61 -12.98
CA GLY A 232 1.53 -52.55 -13.49
C GLY A 232 0.61 -51.70 -12.63
N ASP A 233 1.12 -50.61 -12.04
CA ASP A 233 0.34 -49.73 -11.17
C ASP A 233 -0.59 -48.84 -11.98
N TYR A 234 -1.83 -48.71 -11.53
CA TYR A 234 -2.81 -47.81 -12.12
C TYR A 234 -3.85 -47.38 -11.08
N VAL A 235 -4.59 -46.31 -11.39
CA VAL A 235 -5.70 -45.85 -10.56
C VAL A 235 -7.00 -46.44 -11.12
N GLY A 236 -7.68 -47.27 -10.33
CA GLY A 236 -8.96 -47.90 -10.67
C GLY A 236 -10.14 -46.92 -10.65
N LYS A 237 -11.31 -47.37 -11.10
CA LYS A 237 -12.52 -46.53 -11.24
C LYS A 237 -13.00 -45.91 -9.92
N SER A 238 -12.76 -46.57 -8.79
CA SER A 238 -13.10 -46.06 -7.47
C SER A 238 -12.10 -45.04 -6.93
N GLY A 239 -11.02 -44.74 -7.66
CA GLY A 239 -9.90 -43.93 -7.19
C GLY A 239 -8.86 -44.68 -6.37
N ALA A 240 -9.03 -46.00 -6.17
CA ALA A 240 -8.05 -46.87 -5.52
C ALA A 240 -6.83 -47.10 -6.42
N VAL A 241 -5.65 -47.23 -5.83
CA VAL A 241 -4.43 -47.65 -6.54
C VAL A 241 -4.35 -49.16 -6.53
N CYS A 242 -4.13 -49.76 -7.69
CA CYS A 242 -4.01 -51.21 -7.84
C CYS A 242 -2.77 -51.55 -8.66
N GLY A 243 -2.14 -52.67 -8.34
CA GLY A 243 -0.95 -53.13 -9.05
C GLY A 243 -0.44 -54.47 -8.53
N TYR A 244 0.82 -54.75 -8.82
CA TYR A 244 1.52 -55.97 -8.38
C TYR A 244 2.78 -55.63 -7.62
N VAL A 245 3.03 -56.36 -6.53
CA VAL A 245 4.24 -56.23 -5.72
C VAL A 245 4.93 -57.59 -5.59
N ASN A 246 6.25 -57.61 -5.66
CA ASN A 246 7.06 -58.79 -5.37
C ASN A 246 8.18 -58.41 -4.40
N ALA A 247 8.30 -59.14 -3.29
CA ALA A 247 9.27 -58.86 -2.25
C ALA A 247 9.86 -60.16 -1.70
N LYS A 248 11.01 -60.05 -1.02
CA LYS A 248 11.63 -61.17 -0.34
C LYS A 248 10.83 -61.57 0.89
N ASN A 249 10.68 -62.87 1.08
CA ASN A 249 10.12 -63.46 2.29
C ASN A 249 11.16 -63.51 3.42
N SER A 250 10.78 -64.06 4.59
CA SER A 250 11.67 -64.19 5.74
C SER A 250 12.92 -65.06 5.50
N PHE A 251 12.95 -65.86 4.41
CA PHE A 251 14.10 -66.65 3.98
C PHE A 251 14.97 -65.94 2.93
N GLY A 252 14.66 -64.69 2.58
CA GLY A 252 15.43 -63.88 1.63
C GLY A 252 15.16 -64.17 0.15
N ALA A 253 14.19 -65.04 -0.17
CA ALA A 253 13.81 -65.39 -1.54
C ALA A 253 12.54 -64.67 -1.99
N TYR A 254 12.42 -64.38 -3.29
CA TYR A 254 11.19 -63.82 -3.89
C TYR A 254 10.16 -64.92 -4.10
N SER A 255 8.92 -64.69 -3.64
CA SER A 255 7.83 -65.69 -3.72
C SER A 255 6.95 -65.56 -4.96
N GLY A 256 7.04 -64.46 -5.71
CA GLY A 256 6.17 -64.19 -6.85
C GLY A 256 5.51 -62.82 -6.75
N LYS A 257 4.74 -62.45 -7.78
CA LYS A 257 4.01 -61.17 -7.80
C LYS A 257 2.64 -61.35 -7.15
N ASP A 258 2.42 -60.64 -6.06
CA ASP A 258 1.11 -60.56 -5.40
C ASP A 258 0.38 -59.30 -5.86
N ARG A 259 -0.94 -59.39 -5.97
CA ARG A 259 -1.79 -58.23 -6.24
C ARG A 259 -1.90 -57.37 -4.98
N TYR A 260 -1.96 -56.06 -5.14
CA TYR A 260 -2.19 -55.15 -4.02
C TYR A 260 -3.21 -54.07 -4.36
N ILE A 261 -3.88 -53.57 -3.32
CA ILE A 261 -4.86 -52.47 -3.42
C ILE A 261 -4.53 -51.44 -2.35
N TYR A 262 -4.62 -50.16 -2.71
CA TYR A 262 -4.58 -49.06 -1.76
C TYR A 262 -5.80 -48.15 -1.95
N ASN A 263 -6.58 -47.99 -0.88
CA ASN A 263 -7.75 -47.11 -0.82
C ASN A 263 -7.88 -46.50 0.59
N GLY A 264 -6.87 -45.71 1.00
CA GLY A 264 -6.74 -45.21 2.37
C GLY A 264 -6.10 -46.21 3.33
N GLY A 265 -6.24 -47.51 3.08
CA GLY A 265 -5.45 -48.60 3.66
C GLY A 265 -4.86 -49.50 2.57
N ALA A 266 -3.73 -50.15 2.86
CA ALA A 266 -3.07 -51.09 1.95
C ALA A 266 -3.50 -52.54 2.22
N TYR A 267 -3.66 -53.32 1.16
CA TYR A 267 -4.05 -54.73 1.20
C TYR A 267 -3.22 -55.51 0.17
N ILE A 268 -2.72 -56.69 0.56
CA ILE A 268 -2.00 -57.62 -0.33
C ILE A 268 -2.84 -58.89 -0.45
N ASP A 269 -2.87 -59.46 -1.65
CA ASP A 269 -3.59 -60.69 -1.95
C ASP A 269 -3.04 -61.88 -1.17
N ASP A 270 -3.88 -62.48 -0.35
CA ASP A 270 -3.61 -63.68 0.44
C ASP A 270 -4.19 -64.96 -0.21
N GLY A 271 -4.74 -64.84 -1.42
CA GLY A 271 -5.47 -65.93 -2.09
C GLY A 271 -6.91 -66.13 -1.61
N GLY A 272 -7.40 -65.25 -0.72
CA GLY A 272 -8.77 -65.29 -0.20
C GLY A 272 -9.84 -64.86 -1.22
N LYS A 273 -11.07 -65.33 -0.99
CA LYS A 273 -12.25 -64.94 -1.79
C LYS A 273 -12.60 -63.45 -1.63
N ASP A 274 -12.34 -62.89 -0.45
CA ASP A 274 -12.67 -61.50 -0.12
C ASP A 274 -11.81 -60.50 -0.90
N PHE A 275 -10.50 -60.73 -1.00
CA PHE A 275 -9.61 -59.91 -1.81
C PHE A 275 -10.02 -59.91 -3.28
N SER A 276 -10.37 -61.08 -3.82
CA SER A 276 -10.81 -61.20 -5.22
C SER A 276 -12.11 -60.43 -5.52
N SER A 277 -13.00 -60.31 -4.54
CA SER A 277 -14.20 -59.47 -4.63
C SER A 277 -13.83 -57.98 -4.57
N LEU A 278 -12.96 -57.60 -3.63
CA LEU A 278 -12.49 -56.22 -3.46
C LEU A 278 -11.76 -55.71 -4.70
N TRP A 279 -10.87 -56.54 -5.27
CA TRP A 279 -10.15 -56.26 -6.51
C TRP A 279 -11.10 -55.96 -7.66
N ARG A 280 -12.17 -56.75 -7.83
CA ARG A 280 -13.15 -56.54 -8.89
C ARG A 280 -13.95 -55.26 -8.69
N LYS A 281 -14.19 -54.86 -7.44
CA LYS A 281 -14.97 -53.67 -7.10
C LYS A 281 -14.16 -52.38 -7.22
N LEU A 282 -12.88 -52.40 -6.86
CA LEU A 282 -12.05 -51.20 -6.77
C LEU A 282 -11.13 -51.02 -8.00
N CYS A 283 -10.64 -52.11 -8.58
CA CYS A 283 -9.60 -52.09 -9.61
C CYS A 283 -10.12 -52.34 -11.04
N ARG A 284 -11.37 -52.75 -11.23
CA ARG A 284 -12.01 -52.97 -12.54
C ARG A 284 -13.23 -52.06 -12.72
#